data_AF-A0A959WKL9-F1
#
_entry.id   AF-A0A959WKL9-F1
#
_cell.length_a   1.000
_cell.length_b   1.000
_cell.length_c   1.000
_cell.angle_alpha   90.00
_cell.angle_beta   90.00
_cell.angle_gamma   90.00
#
_symmetry.space_group_name_H-M   'P 1'
#
loop_
_entity.id
_entity.type
_entity.pdbx_description
1 polymer ?
#
loop_
_entity_poly.entity_id
_entity_poly.type
_entity_poly.pdbx_seq_one_letter_code
_entity_poly.pdbx_strand_id
1 'polypeptide(L)'
;MSVIQRIPTRKSIVALAAAALVLALVMLIARGDSSKAEAPTPATSVIILSGDGMGIQQRTAIQYALYGLNKRQPMDALPYTGFLDTISAGPKAEAVTDSAAGATAWAIGKKTINGYTG
;
A
#
# COMPACT_ATOMS: atom_id res chain seq x y z
N MET A 1 -39.70 -4.30 59.22
CA MET A 1 -38.53 -5.11 58.85
C MET A 1 -38.07 -4.69 57.46
N SER A 2 -37.00 -3.91 57.35
CA SER A 2 -36.37 -3.58 56.06
C SER A 2 -34.88 -3.83 56.21
N VAL A 3 -34.38 -4.90 55.59
CA VAL A 3 -32.98 -5.32 55.63
C VAL A 3 -32.29 -4.64 54.45
N ILE A 4 -31.47 -3.63 54.75
CA ILE A 4 -30.61 -2.97 53.76
C ILE A 4 -29.42 -3.90 53.49
N GLN A 5 -29.43 -4.59 52.35
CA GLN A 5 -28.29 -5.38 51.87
C GLN A 5 -27.11 -4.46 51.52
N ARG A 6 -26.02 -4.55 52.30
CA ARG A 6 -24.74 -3.91 51.97
C ARG A 6 -24.00 -4.73 50.90
N ILE A 7 -23.86 -4.18 49.71
CA ILE A 7 -23.10 -4.80 48.61
C ILE A 7 -21.59 -4.72 48.90
N PRO A 8 -20.81 -5.80 48.73
CA PRO A 8 -19.37 -5.80 48.99
C PRO A 8 -18.60 -4.99 47.93
N THR A 9 -18.12 -3.81 48.33
CA THR A 9 -17.50 -2.78 47.47
C THR A 9 -16.35 -3.28 46.59
N ARG A 10 -15.56 -4.26 47.03
CA ARG A 10 -14.44 -4.81 46.24
C ARG A 10 -14.88 -5.57 45.00
N LYS A 11 -15.98 -6.33 45.06
CA LYS A 11 -16.52 -7.06 43.90
C LYS A 11 -17.12 -6.11 42.87
N SER A 12 -17.76 -5.03 43.34
CA SER A 12 -18.31 -3.98 42.49
C SER A 12 -17.21 -3.19 41.77
N ILE A 13 -16.09 -2.90 42.43
CA ILE A 13 -14.95 -2.20 41.81
C ILE A 13 -14.31 -3.06 40.71
N VAL A 14 -14.10 -4.36 40.95
CA VAL A 14 -13.54 -5.28 39.95
C VAL A 14 -14.49 -5.44 38.76
N ALA A 15 -15.80 -5.55 39.00
CA ALA A 15 -16.80 -5.61 37.93
C ALA A 15 -16.83 -4.33 37.08
N LEU A 16 -16.73 -3.16 37.71
CA LEU A 16 -16.66 -1.88 37.00
C LEU A 16 -15.39 -1.78 36.13
N ALA A 17 -14.24 -2.19 36.67
CA ALA A 17 -12.97 -2.17 35.94
C ALA A 17 -13.00 -3.10 34.72
N ALA A 18 -13.57 -4.31 34.87
CA ALA A 18 -13.74 -5.25 33.77
C ALA A 18 -14.69 -4.70 32.70
N ALA A 19 -15.81 -4.09 33.11
CA ALA A 19 -16.76 -3.46 32.18
C ALA A 19 -16.13 -2.29 31.41
N ALA A 20 -15.33 -1.46 32.08
CA ALA A 20 -14.61 -0.35 31.44
C ALA A 20 -13.57 -0.84 30.43
N LEU A 21 -12.86 -1.93 30.74
CA LEU A 21 -11.88 -2.54 29.83
C LEU A 21 -12.56 -3.12 28.58
N VAL A 22 -13.68 -3.83 28.76
CA VAL A 22 -14.48 -4.37 27.65
C VAL A 22 -15.01 -3.23 26.77
N LEU A 23 -15.51 -2.16 27.38
CA LEU A 23 -16.00 -1.00 26.64
C LEU A 23 -14.87 -0.30 25.85
N ALA A 24 -13.68 -0.15 26.44
CA ALA A 24 -12.53 0.41 25.76
C ALA A 24 -12.08 -0.46 24.57
N LEU A 25 -12.11 -1.79 24.72
CA LEU A 25 -11.79 -2.72 23.65
C LEU A 25 -12.82 -2.65 22.52
N VAL A 26 -14.12 -2.58 22.85
CA VAL A 26 -15.19 -2.40 21.85
C VAL A 26 -15.04 -1.07 21.10
N MET A 27 -14.69 0.01 21.80
CA MET A 27 -14.44 1.32 21.20
C MET A 27 -13.20 1.31 20.27
N LEU A 28 -12.18 0.51 20.58
CA LEU A 28 -11.01 0.34 19.72
C LEU A 28 -11.34 -0.43 18.43
N ILE A 29 -12.19 -1.46 18.53
CA ILE A 29 -12.65 -2.24 17.36
C ILE A 29 -13.66 -1.43 16.52
N ALA A 30 -14.47 -0.59 17.15
CA ALA A 30 -15.46 0.26 16.47
C ALA A 30 -14.84 1.50 15.80
N ARG A 31 -13.61 1.88 16.17
CA ARG A 31 -12.80 2.85 15.42
C ARG A 31 -12.28 2.20 14.14
N GLY A 32 -13.19 1.92 13.21
CA GLY A 32 -12.80 1.73 11.82
C GLY A 32 -12.24 3.06 11.33
N ASP A 33 -10.97 3.08 10.93
CA ASP A 33 -10.35 4.21 10.22
C ASP A 33 -11.08 4.40 8.89
N SER A 34 -12.21 5.09 8.95
CA SER A 34 -12.99 5.52 7.79
C SER A 34 -12.29 6.74 7.22
N SER A 35 -11.08 6.52 6.70
CA SER A 35 -10.44 7.47 5.79
C SER A 35 -11.31 7.51 4.54
N LYS A 36 -12.26 8.45 4.51
CA LYS A 36 -12.99 8.79 3.29
C LYS A 36 -11.92 9.14 2.25
N ALA A 37 -11.71 8.27 1.28
CA ALA A 37 -10.88 8.59 0.13
C ALA A 37 -11.51 9.82 -0.53
N GLU A 38 -10.83 10.96 -0.41
CA GLU A 38 -11.22 12.17 -1.11
C GLU A 38 -11.21 11.87 -2.60
N ALA A 39 -12.27 12.27 -3.31
CA ALA A 39 -12.37 12.01 -4.74
C ALA A 39 -11.15 12.66 -5.41
N PRO A 40 -10.38 11.90 -6.21
CA PRO A 40 -9.17 12.43 -6.82
C PRO A 40 -9.53 13.66 -7.65
N THR A 41 -8.88 14.79 -7.37
CA THR A 41 -8.98 15.96 -8.22
C THR A 41 -8.40 15.59 -9.60
N PRO A 42 -9.07 15.95 -10.71
CA PRO A 42 -8.56 15.65 -12.04
C PRO A 42 -7.17 16.25 -12.22
N ALA A 43 -6.19 15.41 -12.53
CA ALA A 43 -4.83 15.86 -12.79
C ALA A 43 -4.80 16.68 -14.09
N THR A 44 -4.22 17.88 -14.03
CA THR A 44 -4.02 18.73 -15.22
C THR A 44 -2.92 18.19 -16.14
N SER A 45 -1.97 17.43 -15.59
CA SER A 45 -0.81 16.94 -16.31
C SER A 45 -0.33 15.62 -15.72
N VAL A 46 0.21 14.76 -16.57
CA VAL A 46 0.78 13.46 -16.21
C VAL A 46 2.21 13.39 -16.73
N ILE A 47 3.17 13.14 -15.84
CA ILE A 47 4.57 12.94 -16.17
C ILE A 47 4.91 11.50 -15.81
N ILE A 48 5.37 10.72 -16.79
CA ILE A 48 5.76 9.31 -16.62
C ILE A 48 7.28 9.21 -16.74
N LEU A 49 7.93 8.69 -15.70
CA LEU A 49 9.35 8.36 -15.71
C LEU A 49 9.51 6.85 -15.82
N SER A 50 10.01 6.39 -16.97
CA SER A 50 10.33 4.98 -17.21
C SER A 50 11.85 4.77 -17.12
N GLY A 51 12.30 3.99 -16.13
CA GLY A 51 13.66 3.48 -16.11
C GLY A 51 13.70 2.14 -16.82
N ASP A 52 14.16 2.12 -18.08
CA ASP A 52 14.27 0.89 -18.85
C ASP A 52 15.23 -0.10 -18.16
N GLY A 53 14.80 -1.36 -18.03
CA GLY A 53 15.53 -2.39 -17.29
C GLY A 53 15.72 -2.13 -15.79
N MET A 54 15.03 -1.14 -15.19
CA MET A 54 15.23 -0.76 -13.79
C MET A 54 14.34 -1.58 -12.83
N GLY A 55 14.86 -2.74 -12.45
CA GLY A 55 14.31 -3.55 -11.35
C GLY A 55 14.63 -2.99 -9.97
N ILE A 56 14.20 -3.73 -8.94
CA ILE A 56 14.44 -3.37 -7.53
C ILE A 56 15.94 -3.39 -7.22
N GLN A 57 16.67 -4.34 -7.77
CA GLN A 57 18.10 -4.50 -7.59
C GLN A 57 18.87 -3.30 -8.16
N GLN A 58 18.48 -2.81 -9.33
CA GLN A 58 19.06 -1.62 -9.95
C GLN A 58 18.80 -0.37 -9.10
N ARG A 59 17.59 -0.21 -8.56
CA ARG A 59 17.30 0.88 -7.61
C ARG A 59 18.15 0.79 -6.34
N THR A 60 18.29 -0.40 -5.79
CA THR A 60 19.15 -0.64 -4.62
C THR A 60 20.62 -0.30 -4.93
N ALA A 61 21.11 -0.66 -6.12
CA ALA A 61 22.45 -0.29 -6.55
C ALA A 61 22.62 1.23 -6.67
N ILE A 62 21.66 1.94 -7.26
CA ILE A 62 21.65 3.41 -7.34
C ILE A 62 21.68 4.05 -5.93
N GLN A 63 20.87 3.53 -5.02
CA GLN A 63 20.82 3.97 -3.63
C GLN A 63 22.21 3.89 -2.97
N TYR A 64 22.91 2.76 -3.10
CA TYR A 64 24.25 2.61 -2.53
C TYR A 64 25.32 3.42 -3.27
N ALA A 65 25.26 3.46 -4.60
CA ALA A 65 26.29 4.10 -5.41
C ALA A 65 26.26 5.64 -5.33
N LEU A 66 25.07 6.25 -5.29
CA LEU A 66 24.91 7.70 -5.37
C LEU A 66 24.52 8.37 -4.04
N TYR A 67 23.75 7.69 -3.20
CA TYR A 67 23.15 8.30 -2.00
C TYR A 67 23.74 7.74 -0.69
N GLY A 68 24.31 6.54 -0.73
CA GLY A 68 24.84 5.85 0.45
C GLY A 68 23.74 5.42 1.42
N LEU A 69 24.07 5.32 2.71
CA LEU A 69 23.13 4.85 3.74
C LEU A 69 22.33 5.97 4.41
N ASN A 70 22.84 7.20 4.35
CA ASN A 70 22.33 8.31 5.16
C ASN A 70 21.28 9.17 4.45
N LYS A 71 21.09 8.96 3.14
CA LYS A 71 20.14 9.72 2.31
C LYS A 71 19.29 8.74 1.52
N ARG A 72 18.03 9.08 1.26
CA ARG A 72 17.14 8.29 0.39
C ARG A 72 17.15 8.85 -1.03
N GLN A 73 17.05 7.97 -2.01
CA GLN A 73 16.89 8.35 -3.41
C GLN A 73 15.54 9.08 -3.64
N PRO A 74 15.46 10.07 -4.55
CA PRO A 74 14.23 10.82 -4.82
C PRO A 74 13.02 9.97 -5.23
N MET A 75 13.25 8.82 -5.88
CA MET A 75 12.17 7.90 -6.25
C MET A 75 11.44 7.32 -5.04
N ASP A 76 12.12 7.17 -3.90
CA ASP A 76 11.53 6.65 -2.66
C ASP A 76 10.60 7.69 -1.98
N ALA A 77 10.61 8.94 -2.45
CA ALA A 77 9.74 10.00 -1.93
C ALA A 77 8.31 9.98 -2.51
N LEU A 78 8.06 9.13 -3.52
CA LEU A 78 6.71 8.97 -4.08
C LEU A 78 5.77 8.34 -3.03
N PRO A 79 4.55 8.88 -2.85
CA PRO A 79 3.66 8.48 -1.75
C PRO A 79 3.06 7.08 -1.92
N TYR A 80 3.12 6.51 -3.13
CA TYR A 80 2.55 5.21 -3.45
C TYR A 80 3.59 4.33 -4.15
N THR A 81 3.59 3.05 -3.78
CA THR A 81 4.46 2.02 -4.35
C THR A 81 3.65 0.76 -4.62
N GLY A 82 4.00 0.02 -5.67
CA GLY A 82 3.35 -1.24 -6.00
C GLY A 82 4.22 -2.10 -6.92
N PHE A 83 3.78 -3.33 -7.12
CA PHE A 83 4.37 -4.24 -8.09
C PHE A 83 3.48 -4.33 -9.32
N LEU A 84 4.11 -4.46 -10.48
CA LEU A 84 3.43 -4.66 -11.75
C LEU A 84 3.94 -5.95 -12.39
N ASP A 85 3.03 -6.72 -12.96
CA ASP A 85 3.35 -7.87 -13.82
C ASP A 85 3.68 -7.42 -15.26
N THR A 86 4.91 -7.74 -15.68
CA THR A 86 5.49 -7.38 -16.98
C THR A 86 5.46 -8.51 -18.01
N ILE A 87 4.68 -9.59 -17.83
CA ILE A 87 4.56 -10.62 -18.88
C ILE A 87 4.03 -10.04 -20.20
N SER A 88 4.56 -10.52 -21.32
CA SER A 88 4.07 -10.20 -22.67
C SER A 88 2.79 -10.96 -23.01
N ALA A 89 2.07 -10.55 -24.06
CA ALA A 89 0.80 -11.17 -24.46
C ALA A 89 0.98 -12.29 -25.50
N GLY A 90 -0.11 -13.02 -25.75
CA GLY A 90 -0.23 -13.96 -26.87
C GLY A 90 -0.10 -15.43 -26.49
N PRO A 91 -0.23 -16.34 -27.47
CA PRO A 91 -0.16 -17.79 -27.25
C PRO A 91 1.25 -18.27 -26.82
N LYS A 92 2.26 -17.41 -27.02
CA LYS A 92 3.63 -17.58 -26.51
C LYS A 92 3.98 -16.43 -25.56
N ALA A 93 3.10 -16.12 -24.61
CA ALA A 93 3.40 -15.14 -23.58
C ALA A 93 4.73 -15.50 -22.91
N GLU A 94 5.71 -14.61 -23.00
CA GLU A 94 7.02 -14.79 -22.41
C GLU A 94 7.02 -14.17 -21.01
N ALA A 95 7.63 -14.87 -20.06
CA ALA A 95 7.81 -14.35 -18.71
C ALA A 95 8.72 -13.10 -18.68
N VAL A 96 9.53 -12.92 -19.73
CA VAL A 96 10.42 -11.77 -19.94
C VAL A 96 9.91 -10.99 -21.15
N THR A 97 9.43 -9.78 -20.92
CA THR A 97 9.07 -8.83 -21.99
C THR A 97 10.32 -8.14 -22.54
N ASP A 98 10.27 -7.75 -23.80
CA ASP A 98 11.20 -6.76 -24.36
C ASP A 98 10.70 -5.33 -24.10
N SER A 99 11.53 -4.33 -24.41
CA SER A 99 11.19 -2.92 -24.23
C SER A 99 10.03 -2.47 -25.14
N ALA A 100 9.87 -3.07 -26.32
CA ALA A 100 8.82 -2.72 -27.28
C ALA A 100 7.42 -3.11 -26.76
N ALA A 101 7.25 -4.36 -26.32
CA ALA A 101 5.98 -4.82 -25.79
C ALA A 101 5.62 -4.15 -24.45
N GLY A 102 6.63 -3.90 -23.59
CA GLY A 102 6.46 -3.18 -22.33
C GLY A 102 6.02 -1.72 -22.52
N ALA A 103 6.67 -0.98 -23.42
CA ALA A 103 6.31 0.40 -23.72
C ALA A 103 4.88 0.50 -24.30
N THR A 104 4.51 -0.43 -25.18
CA THR A 104 3.17 -0.53 -25.76
C THR A 104 2.10 -0.73 -24.68
N ALA A 105 2.37 -1.63 -23.72
CA ALA A 105 1.43 -1.92 -22.64
C ALA A 105 1.06 -0.69 -21.80
N TRP A 106 2.02 0.19 -21.50
CA TRP A 106 1.74 1.41 -20.72
C TRP A 106 1.28 2.59 -21.57
N ALA A 107 1.67 2.66 -22.84
CA ALA A 107 1.26 3.74 -23.74
C ALA A 107 -0.23 3.65 -24.13
N ILE A 108 -0.71 2.43 -24.43
CA ILE A 108 -2.09 2.23 -24.92
C ILE A 108 -2.96 1.34 -24.03
N GLY A 109 -2.41 0.82 -22.93
CA GLY A 109 -3.14 -0.04 -22.00
C GLY A 109 -3.42 -1.45 -22.51
N LYS A 110 -2.72 -1.92 -23.54
CA LYS A 110 -2.86 -3.26 -24.11
C LYS A 110 -1.51 -3.97 -24.23
N LYS A 111 -1.42 -5.17 -23.66
CA LYS A 111 -0.22 -6.02 -23.80
C LYS A 111 -0.11 -6.56 -25.23
N THR A 112 1.11 -6.70 -25.72
CA THR A 112 1.43 -7.26 -27.06
C THR A 112 2.54 -8.32 -26.96
N ILE A 113 2.82 -8.99 -28.08
CA ILE A 113 3.93 -9.94 -28.23
C ILE A 113 5.27 -9.21 -28.32
N ASN A 114 6.35 -9.84 -27.86
CA ASN A 114 7.71 -9.29 -27.92
C ASN A 114 8.11 -8.92 -29.36
N GLY A 115 8.81 -7.79 -29.52
CA GLY A 115 9.25 -7.26 -30.82
C GLY A 115 8.22 -6.40 -31.56
N TYR A 116 7.03 -6.20 -30.98
CA TYR A 116 5.97 -5.39 -31.59
C TYR A 116 5.73 -4.11 -30.80
N THR A 117 5.42 -3.04 -31.53
CA THR A 117 5.01 -1.74 -30.99
C THR A 117 3.65 -1.35 -31.54
N GLY A 118 2.81 -0.68 -30.75
CA GLY A 118 1.55 -0.11 -31.25
C GLY A 118 0.47 0.01 -30.20
#